data_AF-A0A2S5D2P2-F1
#
_entry.id   AF-A0A2S5D2P2-F1
#
_cell.length_a   1.000
_cell.length_b   1.000
_cell.length_c   1.000
_cell.angle_alpha   90.00
_cell.angle_beta   90.00
_cell.angle_gamma   90.00
#
_symmetry.space_group_name_H-M   'P 1'
#
loop_
_entity.id
_entity.type
_entity.pdbx_description
1 polymer ?
#
loop_
_entity_poly.entity_id
_entity_poly.type
_entity_poly.pdbx_seq_one_letter_code
_entity_poly.pdbx_strand_id
1 'polypeptide(L)'
;MVSTSVLKKLVVPMVYVAEWILFFYVFLCIGAFNLVNFTNVIAVDMAWEEPTNLTASFVNSLLRVLGIGLICFLYIKFLAGNRAYKRFKEVVWGVLFAINTVSCVICGSIVYGFNFIHADGMLLLITAFVSALLTIQIIMKQDFEVR
;
A
#
# COMPACT_ATOMS: atom_id res chain seq x y z
N MET A 1 -39.03 16.41 4.13
CA MET A 1 -37.93 16.70 3.19
C MET A 1 -36.73 17.15 4.00
N VAL A 2 -35.68 16.33 4.10
CA VAL A 2 -34.42 16.75 4.74
C VAL A 2 -33.73 17.73 3.79
N SER A 3 -33.48 18.95 4.25
CA SER A 3 -32.78 19.96 3.46
C SER A 3 -31.40 19.43 3.04
N THR A 4 -31.06 19.60 1.77
CA THR A 4 -29.78 19.19 1.18
C THR A 4 -28.57 19.79 1.92
N SER A 5 -28.76 20.91 2.63
CA SER A 5 -27.72 21.52 3.48
C SER A 5 -27.44 20.72 4.76
N VAL A 6 -28.46 20.10 5.36
CA VAL A 6 -28.34 19.25 6.55
C VAL A 6 -27.67 17.93 6.18
N LEU A 7 -28.04 17.37 5.02
CA LEU A 7 -27.41 16.17 4.48
C LEU A 7 -25.90 16.40 4.22
N LYS A 8 -25.53 17.53 3.62
CA LYS A 8 -24.10 17.90 3.43
C LYS A 8 -23.34 18.02 4.76
N LYS A 9 -23.94 18.61 5.80
CA LYS A 9 -23.30 18.77 7.12
C LYS A 9 -23.02 17.44 7.84
N LEU A 10 -23.75 16.37 7.52
CA LEU A 10 -23.52 15.05 8.09
C LEU A 10 -22.61 14.17 7.21
N VAL A 11 -22.86 14.18 5.91
CA VAL A 11 -22.14 13.31 4.96
C VAL A 11 -20.67 13.71 4.85
N VAL A 12 -20.36 15.01 4.79
CA VAL A 12 -18.97 15.48 4.64
C VAL A 12 -18.07 15.03 5.81
N PRO A 13 -18.42 15.25 7.09
CA PRO A 13 -17.60 14.75 8.19
C PRO A 13 -17.54 13.21 8.26
N MET A 14 -18.62 12.50 7.93
CA MET A 14 -18.58 11.03 7.85
C MET A 14 -17.58 10.54 6.79
N VAL A 15 -17.54 11.17 5.62
CA VAL A 15 -16.58 10.84 4.57
C VAL A 15 -15.14 11.08 5.05
N TYR A 16 -14.88 12.20 5.73
CA TYR A 16 -13.55 12.46 6.31
C TYR A 16 -13.13 11.40 7.32
N VAL A 17 -14.03 11.02 8.24
CA VAL A 17 -13.72 10.00 9.25
C VAL A 17 -13.49 8.64 8.60
N ALA A 18 -14.34 8.24 7.65
CA ALA A 18 -14.16 7.01 6.89
C ALA A 18 -12.84 7.00 6.10
N GLU A 19 -12.46 8.13 5.51
CA GLU A 19 -11.19 8.30 4.81
C GLU A 19 -9.98 8.10 5.75
N TRP A 20 -10.03 8.66 6.96
CA TRP A 20 -8.98 8.48 7.98
C TRP A 20 -8.92 7.05 8.53
N ILE A 21 -10.05 6.39 8.69
CA ILE A 21 -10.11 4.98 9.08
C ILE A 21 -9.45 4.12 8.00
N LEU A 22 -9.81 4.33 6.72
CA LEU A 22 -9.22 3.62 5.59
C LEU A 22 -7.71 3.86 5.51
N PHE A 23 -7.27 5.11 5.70
CA PHE A 23 -5.86 5.47 5.78
C PHE A 23 -5.12 4.64 6.84
N PHE A 24 -5.68 4.57 8.06
CA PHE A 24 -5.07 3.85 9.16
C PHE A 24 -5.01 2.33 8.93
N TYR A 25 -6.08 1.74 8.40
CA TYR A 25 -6.09 0.30 8.11
C TYR A 25 -5.03 -0.10 7.09
N VAL A 26 -4.90 0.66 6.01
CA VAL A 26 -3.90 0.33 4.99
C VAL A 26 -2.48 0.60 5.51
N PHE A 27 -2.28 1.64 6.32
CA PHE A 27 -1.02 1.86 7.02
C PHE A 27 -0.60 0.64 7.84
N LEU A 28 -1.53 0.10 8.64
CA LEU A 28 -1.28 -1.12 9.43
C LEU A 28 -0.99 -2.34 8.54
N CYS A 29 -1.72 -2.52 7.43
CA CYS A 29 -1.49 -3.62 6.50
C CYS A 29 -0.10 -3.56 5.87
N ILE A 30 0.32 -2.38 5.39
CA ILE A 30 1.65 -2.19 4.81
C ILE A 30 2.73 -2.36 5.88
N GLY A 31 2.51 -1.84 7.09
CA GLY A 31 3.42 -2.01 8.21
C GLY A 31 3.62 -3.48 8.59
N ALA A 32 2.54 -4.23 8.74
CA ALA A 32 2.60 -5.66 9.04
C ALA A 32 3.29 -6.46 7.91
N PHE A 33 2.99 -6.15 6.66
CA PHE A 33 3.63 -6.78 5.50
C PHE A 33 5.15 -6.54 5.48
N ASN A 34 5.58 -5.30 5.72
CA ASN A 34 7.01 -4.97 5.80
C ASN A 34 7.69 -5.62 6.99
N LEU A 35 7.02 -5.70 8.15
CA LEU A 35 7.54 -6.40 9.32
C LEU A 35 7.81 -7.87 9.02
N VAL A 36 6.87 -8.57 8.39
CA VAL A 36 7.04 -9.99 8.04
C VAL A 36 8.16 -10.19 7.02
N ASN A 37 8.24 -9.32 5.99
CA ASN A 37 9.36 -9.37 5.05
C ASN A 37 10.71 -9.11 5.74
N PHE A 38 10.75 -8.18 6.70
CA PHE A 38 11.96 -7.92 7.48
C PHE A 38 12.34 -9.10 8.37
N THR A 39 11.37 -9.75 9.02
CA THR A 39 11.59 -10.99 9.77
C THR A 39 12.12 -12.10 8.85
N ASN A 40 11.57 -12.25 7.65
CA ASN A 40 12.08 -13.21 6.66
C ASN A 40 13.51 -12.90 6.21
N VAL A 41 13.86 -11.63 6.03
CA VAL A 41 15.26 -11.25 5.73
C VAL A 41 16.22 -11.65 6.86
N ILE A 42 15.79 -11.57 8.12
CA ILE A 42 16.63 -11.98 9.28
C ILE A 42 16.66 -13.50 9.46
N ALA A 43 15.53 -14.18 9.30
CA ALA A 43 15.38 -15.60 9.58
C ALA A 43 16.00 -16.49 8.49
N VAL A 44 15.85 -16.13 7.21
CA VAL A 44 16.28 -16.95 6.07
C VAL A 44 17.82 -17.01 5.91
N ASP A 45 18.58 -16.23 6.67
CA ASP A 45 20.06 -16.34 6.70
C ASP A 45 20.55 -17.61 7.44
N MET A 46 19.64 -18.40 8.03
CA MET A 46 19.94 -19.71 8.63
C MET A 46 19.63 -20.86 7.65
N ALA A 47 20.62 -21.73 7.42
CA ALA A 47 20.63 -22.78 6.38
C ALA A 47 19.50 -23.86 6.45
N TRP A 48 18.59 -23.78 7.41
CA TRP A 48 17.55 -24.79 7.68
C TRP A 48 16.13 -24.22 7.75
N GLU A 49 15.95 -22.90 7.58
CA GLU A 49 14.66 -22.24 7.82
C GLU A 49 13.90 -21.96 6.54
N GLU A 50 12.62 -22.34 6.52
CA GLU A 50 11.68 -21.99 5.46
C GLU A 50 11.16 -20.55 5.68
N PRO A 51 11.00 -19.74 4.63
CA PRO A 51 10.46 -18.40 4.75
C PRO A 51 9.05 -18.44 5.36
N THR A 52 8.75 -17.52 6.28
CA THR A 52 7.39 -17.41 6.84
C THR A 52 6.42 -16.99 5.74
N ASN A 53 5.48 -17.89 5.43
CA ASN A 53 4.45 -17.67 4.45
C ASN A 53 3.36 -16.76 5.02
N LEU A 54 3.18 -15.59 4.40
CA LEU A 54 2.12 -14.63 4.75
C LEU A 54 0.72 -15.16 4.48
N THR A 55 0.58 -16.13 3.57
CA THR A 55 -0.72 -16.56 3.06
C THR A 55 -0.71 -17.98 2.52
N ALA A 56 -1.73 -18.76 2.86
CA ALA A 56 -1.87 -20.15 2.45
C ALA A 56 -2.26 -20.35 0.96
N SER A 57 -2.58 -19.29 0.20
CA SER A 57 -3.00 -19.40 -1.20
C SER A 57 -2.61 -18.17 -2.02
N PHE A 58 -1.76 -18.37 -3.03
CA PHE A 58 -1.25 -17.34 -3.96
C PHE A 58 -2.37 -16.49 -4.60
N VAL A 59 -3.43 -17.13 -5.09
CA VAL A 59 -4.55 -16.45 -5.78
C VAL A 59 -5.28 -15.50 -4.83
N ASN A 60 -5.51 -15.93 -3.58
CA ASN A 60 -6.18 -15.11 -2.58
C ASN A 60 -5.33 -13.91 -2.15
N SER A 61 -4.02 -14.06 -2.12
CA SER A 61 -3.08 -12.99 -1.80
C SER A 61 -2.99 -12.00 -2.94
N LEU A 62 -2.96 -12.48 -4.17
CA LEU A 62 -2.92 -11.67 -5.37
C LEU A 62 -4.17 -10.79 -5.47
N LEU A 63 -5.35 -11.38 -5.25
CA LEU A 63 -6.62 -10.65 -5.19
C LEU A 63 -6.62 -9.57 -4.09
N ARG A 64 -6.04 -9.85 -2.92
CA ARG A 64 -5.91 -8.84 -1.85
C ARG A 64 -4.97 -7.70 -2.25
N VAL A 65 -3.80 -8.00 -2.79
CA VAL A 65 -2.81 -7.00 -3.23
C VAL A 65 -3.41 -6.09 -4.32
N LEU A 66 -4.04 -6.68 -5.32
CA LEU A 66 -4.69 -5.93 -6.40
C LEU A 66 -5.88 -5.12 -5.88
N GLY A 67 -6.71 -5.69 -5.00
CA GLY A 67 -7.84 -5.00 -4.40
C GLY A 67 -7.43 -3.80 -3.56
N ILE A 68 -6.45 -3.97 -2.68
CA ILE A 68 -5.88 -2.87 -1.87
C ILE A 68 -5.23 -1.83 -2.78
N GLY A 69 -4.45 -2.25 -3.78
CA GLY A 69 -3.83 -1.37 -4.75
C GLY A 69 -4.85 -0.50 -5.51
N LEU A 70 -5.98 -1.08 -5.91
CA LEU A 70 -7.05 -0.37 -6.62
C LEU A 70 -7.78 0.61 -5.69
N ILE A 71 -8.03 0.23 -4.45
CA ILE A 71 -8.59 1.13 -3.43
C ILE A 71 -7.65 2.31 -3.19
N CYS A 72 -6.34 2.05 -3.05
CA CYS A 72 -5.32 3.09 -2.89
C CYS A 72 -5.25 4.01 -4.12
N PHE A 73 -5.33 3.46 -5.33
CA PHE A 73 -5.35 4.23 -6.58
C PHE A 73 -6.55 5.20 -6.61
N LEU A 74 -7.74 4.71 -6.30
CA LEU A 74 -8.95 5.53 -6.25
C LEU A 74 -8.86 6.57 -5.13
N TYR A 75 -8.33 6.18 -3.96
CA TYR A 75 -8.10 7.07 -2.83
C TYR A 75 -7.18 8.24 -3.22
N ILE A 76 -6.02 7.97 -3.81
CA ILE A 76 -5.07 9.00 -4.27
C ILE A 76 -5.75 9.89 -5.30
N LYS A 77 -6.52 9.33 -6.25
CA LYS A 77 -7.20 10.10 -7.28
C LYS A 77 -8.26 11.06 -6.72
N PHE A 78 -9.02 10.64 -5.70
CA PHE A 78 -10.18 11.39 -5.18
C PHE A 78 -9.96 12.04 -3.81
N LEU A 79 -8.70 12.21 -3.38
CA LEU A 79 -8.33 12.76 -2.08
C LEU A 79 -9.06 14.10 -1.78
N ALA A 80 -9.95 14.07 -0.78
CA ALA A 80 -10.77 15.20 -0.35
C ALA A 80 -10.12 15.88 0.86
N GLY A 81 -10.05 17.21 0.90
CA GLY A 81 -9.11 17.85 1.82
C GLY A 81 -8.95 19.34 1.63
N ASN A 82 -8.63 20.03 2.72
CA ASN A 82 -7.86 21.27 2.61
C ASN A 82 -6.45 20.94 2.06
N ARG A 83 -5.84 21.85 1.29
CA ARG A 83 -4.60 21.63 0.51
C ARG A 83 -3.45 21.07 1.34
N ALA A 84 -3.28 21.54 2.59
CA ALA A 84 -2.24 21.07 3.49
C ALA A 84 -2.43 19.60 3.93
N TYR A 85 -3.66 19.22 4.29
CA TYR A 85 -3.99 17.83 4.69
C TYR A 85 -3.85 16.86 3.52
N LYS A 86 -4.22 17.30 2.32
CA LYS A 86 -4.06 16.54 1.10
C LYS A 86 -2.59 16.20 0.82
N ARG A 87 -1.73 17.23 0.85
CA ARG A 87 -0.28 17.07 0.66
C ARG A 87 0.34 16.18 1.73
N PHE A 88 -0.01 16.35 2.99
CA PHE A 88 0.52 15.51 4.07
C PHE A 88 0.21 14.03 3.84
N LYS A 89 -1.05 13.70 3.54
CA LYS A 89 -1.46 12.33 3.26
C LYS A 89 -0.72 11.78 2.03
N GLU A 90 -0.64 12.54 0.96
CA GLU A 90 0.08 12.15 -0.27
C GLU A 90 1.56 11.83 0.00
N VAL A 91 2.27 12.67 0.75
CA VAL A 91 3.67 12.42 1.12
C VAL A 91 3.80 11.14 1.95
N VAL A 92 2.96 10.96 2.97
CA VAL A 92 3.01 9.76 3.82
C VAL A 92 2.78 8.49 2.99
N TRP A 93 1.79 8.50 2.10
CA TRP A 93 1.53 7.39 1.19
C TRP A 93 2.67 7.13 0.21
N GLY A 94 3.23 8.19 -0.39
CA GLY A 94 4.34 8.07 -1.32
C GLY A 94 5.54 7.41 -0.67
N VAL A 95 5.87 7.82 0.57
CA VAL A 95 6.96 7.22 1.36
C VAL A 95 6.64 5.76 1.68
N LEU A 96 5.42 5.43 2.12
CA LEU A 96 5.04 4.06 2.44
C LEU A 96 5.13 3.13 1.24
N PHE A 97 4.63 3.56 0.07
CA PHE A 97 4.70 2.76 -1.15
C PHE A 97 6.14 2.65 -1.66
N ALA A 98 6.94 3.70 -1.56
CA ALA A 98 8.36 3.64 -1.92
C ALA A 98 9.12 2.64 -1.04
N ILE A 99 8.94 2.71 0.29
CA ILE A 99 9.55 1.77 1.23
C ILE A 99 9.09 0.34 0.91
N ASN A 100 7.79 0.13 0.71
CA ASN A 100 7.24 -1.18 0.40
C ASN A 100 7.82 -1.77 -0.90
N THR A 101 8.00 -0.95 -1.94
CA THR A 101 8.68 -1.37 -3.17
C THR A 101 10.11 -1.82 -2.89
N VAL A 102 10.90 -1.00 -2.17
CA VAL A 102 12.30 -1.32 -1.83
C VAL A 102 12.39 -2.60 -0.99
N SER A 103 11.55 -2.74 0.02
CA SER A 103 11.49 -3.92 0.87
C SER A 103 11.12 -5.19 0.11
N CYS A 104 10.17 -5.12 -0.83
CA CYS A 104 9.85 -6.26 -1.70
C CYS A 104 11.03 -6.67 -2.58
N VAL A 105 11.75 -5.71 -3.15
CA VAL A 105 12.91 -5.97 -4.02
C VAL A 105 14.06 -6.59 -3.20
N ILE A 106 14.35 -6.05 -2.02
CA ILE A 106 15.39 -6.59 -1.13
C ILE A 106 15.02 -8.02 -0.68
N CYS A 107 13.78 -8.24 -0.25
CA CYS A 107 13.29 -9.57 0.13
C CYS A 107 13.39 -10.55 -1.04
N GLY A 108 12.95 -10.15 -2.24
CA GLY A 108 13.09 -10.95 -3.46
C GLY A 108 14.53 -11.28 -3.83
N SER A 109 15.46 -10.36 -3.61
CA SER A 109 16.89 -10.57 -3.89
C SER A 109 17.58 -11.52 -2.90
N ILE A 110 17.23 -11.44 -1.61
CA ILE A 110 17.89 -12.21 -0.55
C ILE A 110 17.26 -13.60 -0.41
N VAL A 111 15.93 -13.65 -0.27
CA VAL A 111 15.20 -14.90 0.03
C VAL A 111 15.06 -15.77 -1.22
N TYR A 112 14.81 -15.15 -2.37
CA TYR A 112 14.53 -15.88 -3.61
C TYR A 112 15.65 -15.79 -4.64
N GLY A 113 16.71 -14.99 -4.41
CA GLY A 113 17.80 -14.83 -5.38
C GLY A 113 17.33 -14.33 -6.76
N PHE A 114 16.25 -13.55 -6.82
CA PHE A 114 15.52 -13.20 -8.05
C PHE A 114 14.93 -14.39 -8.84
N ASN A 115 14.86 -15.57 -8.25
CA ASN A 115 14.21 -16.74 -8.83
C ASN A 115 12.70 -16.70 -8.56
N PHE A 116 11.99 -15.89 -9.37
CA PHE A 116 10.55 -15.66 -9.24
C PHE A 116 9.67 -16.81 -9.76
N ILE A 117 10.22 -18.01 -9.97
CA ILE A 117 9.47 -19.16 -10.48
C ILE A 117 8.47 -19.67 -9.41
N HIS A 118 8.73 -19.38 -8.14
CA HIS A 118 7.81 -19.67 -7.05
C HIS A 118 6.69 -18.63 -6.94
N ALA A 119 5.49 -19.10 -6.59
CA ALA A 119 4.29 -18.28 -6.47
C ALA A 119 4.51 -17.07 -5.52
N ASP A 120 5.18 -17.28 -4.40
CA ASP A 120 5.45 -16.20 -3.44
C ASP A 120 6.43 -15.14 -3.98
N GLY A 121 7.41 -15.56 -4.79
CA GLY A 121 8.30 -14.66 -5.51
C GLY A 121 7.54 -13.80 -6.53
N MET A 122 6.64 -14.40 -7.32
CA MET A 122 5.78 -13.64 -8.24
C MET A 122 4.88 -12.65 -7.49
N LEU A 123 4.37 -13.04 -6.31
CA LEU A 123 3.53 -12.18 -5.50
C LEU A 123 4.28 -10.95 -4.98
N LEU A 124 5.52 -11.14 -4.50
CA LEU A 124 6.43 -10.08 -4.10
C LEU A 124 6.70 -9.11 -5.26
N LEU A 125 6.97 -9.63 -6.45
CA LEU A 125 7.23 -8.83 -7.65
C LEU A 125 6.01 -7.97 -8.04
N ILE A 126 4.82 -8.58 -8.08
CA ILE A 126 3.57 -7.87 -8.39
C ILE A 126 3.28 -6.79 -7.34
N THR A 127 3.51 -7.10 -6.06
CA THR A 127 3.33 -6.15 -4.95
C THR A 127 4.30 -4.98 -5.10
N ALA A 128 5.57 -5.24 -5.42
CA ALA A 128 6.56 -4.20 -5.68
C ALA A 128 6.13 -3.30 -6.86
N PHE A 129 5.62 -3.90 -7.94
CA PHE A 129 5.21 -3.17 -9.14
C PHE A 129 3.99 -2.29 -8.89
N VAL A 130 2.94 -2.82 -8.26
CA VAL A 130 1.75 -2.05 -7.87
C VAL A 130 2.15 -0.89 -6.96
N SER A 131 3.02 -1.14 -5.97
CA SER A 131 3.51 -0.12 -5.06
C SER A 131 4.30 0.96 -5.79
N ALA A 132 5.17 0.60 -6.74
CA ALA A 132 5.91 1.56 -7.56
C ALA A 132 4.99 2.45 -8.41
N LEU A 133 3.97 1.86 -9.05
CA LEU A 133 2.99 2.62 -9.83
C LEU A 133 2.22 3.63 -8.98
N LEU A 134 1.82 3.25 -7.77
CA LEU A 134 1.15 4.16 -6.83
C LEU A 134 2.07 5.29 -6.38
N THR A 135 3.35 5.01 -6.12
CA THR A 135 4.35 6.05 -5.82
C THR A 135 4.50 7.04 -6.98
N ILE A 136 4.64 6.56 -8.21
CA ILE A 136 4.76 7.40 -9.41
C ILE A 136 3.51 8.29 -9.57
N GLN A 137 2.32 7.71 -9.37
CA GLN A 137 1.07 8.46 -9.45
C GLN A 137 1.02 9.61 -8.43
N ILE A 138 1.51 9.39 -7.21
CA ILE A 138 1.58 10.43 -6.17
C ILE A 138 2.54 11.54 -6.61
N ILE A 139 3.73 11.20 -7.09
CA ILE A 139 4.73 12.18 -7.54
C ILE A 139 4.17 13.03 -8.68
N MET A 140 3.61 12.39 -9.72
CA MET A 140 3.00 13.10 -10.86
C MET A 140 1.87 14.04 -10.43
N LYS A 141 1.07 13.63 -9.45
CA LYS A 141 -0.02 14.45 -8.93
C LYS A 141 0.51 15.64 -8.13
N GLN A 142 1.56 15.46 -7.33
CA GLN A 142 2.19 16.54 -6.58
C GLN A 142 2.80 17.60 -7.51
N ASP A 143 3.49 17.19 -8.58
CA ASP A 143 4.07 18.11 -9.56
C ASP A 143 2.99 18.97 -10.26
N PHE A 144 1.83 18.39 -10.55
CA PHE A 144 0.71 19.11 -11.15
C PHE A 144 0.07 20.12 -10.19
N GLU A 145 0.03 19.83 -8.89
CA GLU A 145 -0.55 20.75 -7.88
C GLU A 145 0.43 21.81 -7.34
N VAL A 146 1.71 21.73 -7.71
CA VAL A 146 2.76 22.70 -7.35
C VAL A 146 3.00 23.72 -8.48
N ARG A 147 2.76 23.35 -9.75
CA ARG A 147 2.63 24.29 -10.87
C ARG A 147 1.36 25.13 -10.78
#